data_AF-A0A1X7GT90-F1
#
_entry.id   AF-A0A1X7GT90-F1
#
_cell.length_a   1.000
_cell.length_b   1.000
_cell.length_c   1.000
_cell.angle_alpha   90.00
_cell.angle_beta   90.00
_cell.angle_gamma   90.00
#
_symmetry.space_group_name_H-M   'P 1'
#
loop_
_entity.id
_entity.type
_entity.pdbx_description
1 polymer ?
#
loop_
_entity_poly.entity_id
_entity_poly.type
_entity_poly.pdbx_seq_one_letter_code
_entity_poly.pdbx_strand_id
1 'polypeptide(L)' 'MAWYRGTGKENHRSVFENIEYDRCIFCNNDRTEIAKRDFTIVFSEFEHNTGSICKSCYHANAKMVKAV' A
#
# COMPACT_ATOMS: atom_id res chain seq x y z
N MET A 1 -37.14 -18.14 7.73
CA MET A 1 -37.11 -16.67 7.54
C MET A 1 -35.70 -16.15 7.84
N ALA A 2 -35.03 -15.62 6.82
CA ALA A 2 -33.69 -15.04 6.92
C ALA A 2 -33.75 -13.63 7.54
N TRP A 3 -33.43 -13.51 8.83
CA TRP A 3 -33.46 -12.25 9.58
C TRP A 3 -32.20 -11.37 9.43
N TYR A 4 -31.34 -11.65 8.45
CA TYR A 4 -30.09 -10.89 8.22
C TYR A 4 -30.17 -9.93 7.01
N ARG A 5 -31.37 -9.47 6.63
CA ARG A 5 -31.57 -8.48 5.56
C ARG A 5 -32.05 -7.13 6.10
N GLY A 6 -31.41 -6.63 7.16
CA GLY A 6 -31.94 -5.49 7.94
C GLY A 6 -30.94 -4.42 8.38
N THR A 7 -29.66 -4.48 8.02
CA THR A 7 -28.76 -3.34 8.21
C THR A 7 -28.34 -2.82 6.85
N GLY A 8 -29.07 -1.82 6.35
CA GLY A 8 -28.75 -1.01 5.18
C GLY A 8 -27.49 -0.15 5.34
N LYS A 9 -26.46 -0.70 5.97
CA LYS A 9 -25.08 -0.28 5.79
C LYS A 9 -24.51 -1.31 4.84
N GLU A 10 -24.67 -1.01 3.55
CA GLU A 10 -23.74 -1.44 2.51
C GLU A 10 -22.39 -1.81 3.14
N ASN A 11 -22.00 -3.09 3.01
CA ASN A 11 -20.73 -3.59 3.52
C ASN A 11 -19.65 -2.60 3.10
N HIS A 12 -19.20 -1.75 4.02
CA HIS A 12 -18.19 -0.75 3.74
C HIS A 12 -17.02 -1.54 3.17
N ARG A 13 -16.65 -1.28 1.90
CA ARG A 13 -15.56 -2.00 1.21
C ARG A 13 -14.24 -1.98 2.00
N SER A 14 -14.12 -1.08 2.98
CA SER A 14 -13.01 -0.98 3.93
C SER A 14 -12.90 -2.15 4.93
N VAL A 15 -13.93 -2.98 5.13
CA VAL A 15 -13.84 -4.13 6.06
C VAL A 15 -13.06 -5.30 5.43
N PHE A 16 -12.95 -5.34 4.11
CA PHE A 16 -12.24 -6.38 3.36
C PHE A 16 -11.08 -5.82 2.54
N GLU A 17 -10.45 -4.73 2.98
CA GLU A 17 -9.15 -4.36 2.42
C GLU A 17 -8.18 -5.51 2.72
N ASN A 18 -7.75 -6.21 1.68
CA ASN A 18 -6.66 -7.17 1.77
C ASN A 18 -5.38 -6.37 2.04
N ILE A 19 -5.14 -6.08 3.32
CA ILE A 19 -3.92 -5.43 3.77
C ILE A 19 -2.79 -6.43 3.59
N GLU A 20 -1.96 -6.19 2.59
CA GLU A 20 -0.79 -7.02 2.33
C GLU A 20 0.38 -6.56 3.19
N TYR A 21 1.03 -7.52 3.84
CA TYR A 21 2.21 -7.30 4.65
C TYR A 21 3.42 -7.90 3.95
N ASP A 22 4.49 -7.11 3.83
CA ASP A 22 5.76 -7.54 3.26
C ASP A 22 6.90 -6.70 3.87
N ARG A 23 8.13 -7.04 3.47
CA ARG A 23 9.32 -6.27 3.79
C ARG A 23 9.44 -5.05 2.90
N CYS A 24 9.66 -3.89 3.49
CA CYS A 24 9.84 -2.64 2.74
C CYS A 24 11.27 -2.50 2.20
N ILE A 25 11.41 -2.21 0.90
CA ILE A 25 12.69 -1.95 0.23
C ILE A 25 13.47 -0.75 0.82
N PHE A 26 12.78 0.22 1.44
CA PHE A 26 13.41 1.42 2.01
C PHE A 26 13.84 1.27 3.46
N CYS A 27 12.90 0.89 4.35
CA CYS A 27 13.17 0.83 5.79
C CYS A 27 13.57 -0.57 6.25
N ASN A 28 13.53 -1.56 5.36
CA ASN A 28 13.90 -2.95 5.61
C ASN A 28 13.13 -3.63 6.76
N ASN A 29 12.06 -3.00 7.23
CA ASN A 29 11.25 -3.47 8.34
C ASN A 29 10.33 -4.59 7.86
N ASP A 30 10.27 -5.66 8.64
CA ASP A 30 9.48 -6.84 8.34
C ASP A 30 8.04 -6.65 8.85
N ARG A 31 7.05 -7.11 8.08
CA ARG A 31 5.60 -7.02 8.39
C ARG A 31 5.02 -5.60 8.41
N THR A 32 5.40 -4.78 7.44
CA THR A 32 4.77 -3.47 7.23
C THR A 32 3.64 -3.54 6.22
N GLU A 33 2.59 -2.73 6.41
CA GLU A 33 1.53 -2.59 5.40
C GLU A 33 2.10 -2.01 4.11
N ILE A 34 1.96 -2.76 3.03
CA ILE A 34 2.52 -2.40 1.73
C ILE A 34 1.55 -1.50 0.98
N ALA A 35 2.09 -0.39 0.46
CA ALA A 35 1.37 0.49 -0.46
C ALA A 35 1.47 -0.01 -1.90
N LYS A 36 2.61 -0.59 -2.29
CA LYS A 36 2.85 -1.10 -3.64
C LYS A 36 3.94 -2.18 -3.64
N ARG A 37 3.75 -3.27 -4.40
CA ARG A 37 4.77 -4.31 -4.63
C ARG A 37 5.74 -3.98 -5.76
N ASP A 38 5.30 -3.23 -6.77
CA ASP A 38 6.09 -2.87 -7.94
C ASP A 38 6.68 -1.46 -7.80
N PHE A 39 7.46 -1.25 -6.73
CA PHE A 39 8.20 -0.01 -6.55
C PHE A 39 9.64 -0.20 -7.01
N THR A 40 10.06 0.59 -7.98
CA THR A 40 11.43 0.55 -8.52
C THR A 40 12.20 1.79 -8.08
N ILE A 41 13.30 1.56 -7.37
CA ILE A 41 14.31 2.58 -7.06
C ILE A 41 15.36 2.51 -8.15
N VAL A 42 15.55 3.63 -8.86
CA VAL A 42 16.60 3.76 -9.88
C VAL A 42 17.79 4.49 -9.25
N PHE A 43 18.91 3.80 -9.12
CA PHE A 43 20.16 4.38 -8.60
C PHE A 43 21.02 4.95 -9.74
N SER A 44 21.06 4.25 -10.87
CA SER A 44 21.76 4.66 -12.10
C SER A 44 21.06 4.07 -13.33
N GLU A 45 21.54 4.39 -14.54
CA GLU A 45 20.98 3.82 -15.79
C GLU A 45 21.04 2.28 -15.84
N PHE A 46 21.98 1.66 -15.14
CA PHE A 46 22.19 0.21 -15.14
C PHE A 46 21.78 -0.47 -13.83
N GLU A 47 21.49 0.31 -12.79
CA GLU A 47 21.19 -0.21 -11.46
C GLU A 47 19.81 0.24 -10.99
N HIS A 48 18.89 -0.72 -11.00
CA HIS A 48 17.54 -0.56 -10.49
C HIS A 48 17.24 -1.69 -9.51
N ASN A 49 16.58 -1.34 -8.41
CA ASN A 49 16.12 -2.30 -7.42
C ASN A 49 14.59 -2.23 -7.34
N THR A 50 13.92 -3.36 -7.53
CA THR A 50 12.47 -3.47 -7.53
C THR A 50 12.02 -4.26 -6.32
N GLY A 51 11.04 -3.73 -5.58
CA GLY A 51 10.48 -4.42 -4.42
C GLY A 51 9.30 -3.69 -3.79
N SER A 52 8.82 -4.26 -2.69
CA SER A 52 7.65 -3.77 -1.95
C SER A 52 7.99 -2.51 -1.14
N ILE A 53 7.12 -1.50 -1.17
CA ILE A 53 7.25 -0.27 -0.36
C ILE A 53 6.10 -0.16 0.63
N CYS A 54 6.41 0.15 1.90
CA CYS A 54 5.39 0.35 2.92
C CYS A 54 4.68 1.71 2.78
N LYS A 55 3.47 1.83 3.32
CA LYS A 55 2.67 3.07 3.30
C LYS A 55 3.43 4.27 3.86
N SER A 56 4.13 4.12 4.99
CA SER A 56 4.88 5.22 5.61
C SER A 56 5.99 5.75 4.71
N CYS A 57 6.84 4.86 4.15
CA CYS A 57 7.89 5.25 3.22
C CYS A 57 7.34 5.78 1.90
N TYR A 58 6.22 5.22 1.42
CA TYR A 58 5.55 5.72 0.22
C TYR A 58 5.06 7.16 0.41
N HIS A 59 4.39 7.47 1.52
CA HIS A 59 3.93 8.83 1.82
C HIS A 59 5.08 9.81 2.07
N ALA A 60 6.18 9.36 2.68
CA ALA A 60 7.37 10.18 2.89
C ALA A 60 8.07 10.58 1.58
N ASN A 61 8.03 9.72 0.56
CA ASN A 61 8.69 9.94 -0.72
C ASN A 61 7.74 10.38 -1.84
N ALA A 62 6.43 10.36 -1.63
CA ALA A 62 5.46 10.84 -2.59
C ALA A 62 5.70 12.32 -2.83
N LYS A 63 6.13 12.68 -4.05
CA LYS A 63 6.17 14.08 -4.47
C LYS A 63 4.75 14.62 -4.31
N MET A 64 4.57 15.59 -3.42
CA MET A 64 3.31 16.33 -3.34
C MET A 64 3.10 16.96 -4.71
N VAL A 65 2.20 16.39 -5.51
CA VAL A 65 1.77 17.01 -6.75
C VAL A 65 0.95 18.21 -6.32
N LYS A 66 1.54 19.41 -6.37
CA LYS A 66 0.74 20.63 -6.26
C LYS A 66 -0.25 20.59 -7.41
N ALA A 67 -1.53 20.59 -7.10
CA ALA A 67 -2.55 20.86 -8.11
C ALA A 67 -2.20 22.22 -8.73
N VAL A 68 -1.98 22.21 -10.05
CA VAL A 68 -1.84 23.43 -10.87
C VAL A 68 -3.23 24.00 -11.10
#